data_AF-A0AAU1AT37-F1
#
_entry.id   AF-A0AAU1AT37-F1
#
_cell.length_a   1.000
_cell.length_b   1.000
_cell.length_c   1.000
_cell.angle_alpha   90.00
_cell.angle_beta   90.00
_cell.angle_gamma   90.00
#
_symmetry.space_group_name_H-M   'P 1'
#
loop_
_entity.id
_entity.type
_entity.pdbx_description
1 polymer ?
#
loop_
_entity_poly.entity_id
_entity_poly.type
_entity_poly.pdbx_seq_one_letter_code
_entity_poly.pdbx_strand_id
1 'polypeptide(L)'
;MSTARPGLGERGLAEETLQDTFVAVWRGADRFEHRSAVRTWLFGICRRQALKRLRGRQPQTAPAEWAEGVPSTDPSPEAVVIARADAAAVAGALVTLSVQHREVLDLAFGARLSQTDIAEVLGVPLGTVKSRLFHARAVLARALPAEVERTAG
;
A
#
# COMPACT_ATOMS: atom_id res chain seq x y z
N MET A 1 -24.90 21.38 6.34
CA MET A 1 -24.90 20.56 7.57
C MET A 1 -23.93 19.41 7.39
N SER A 2 -22.71 19.53 7.93
CA SER A 2 -21.71 18.46 7.90
C SER A 2 -22.01 17.50 9.05
N THR A 3 -22.57 16.32 8.73
CA THR A 3 -22.74 15.25 9.71
C THR A 3 -21.38 14.63 9.98
N ALA A 4 -20.75 15.00 11.10
CA ALA A 4 -19.61 14.25 11.61
C ALA A 4 -20.09 12.85 11.99
N ARG A 5 -19.82 11.86 11.15
CA ARG A 5 -20.09 10.44 11.42
C ARG A 5 -19.11 9.94 12.50
N PRO A 6 -19.56 9.05 13.41
CA PRO A 6 -18.67 8.45 14.40
C PRO A 6 -17.48 7.80 13.71
N GLY A 7 -16.32 7.82 14.38
CA GLY A 7 -15.02 7.45 13.83
C GLY A 7 -15.05 6.07 13.19
N LEU A 8 -15.22 6.03 11.87
CA LEU A 8 -15.07 4.81 11.10
C LEU A 8 -13.67 4.24 11.34
N GLY A 9 -13.62 2.93 11.60
CA GLY A 9 -12.37 2.16 11.57
C GLY A 9 -11.72 2.22 10.19
N GLU A 10 -10.55 1.61 10.05
CA GLU A 10 -9.71 1.72 8.84
C GLU A 10 -10.45 1.35 7.55
N ARG A 11 -11.33 0.35 7.61
CA ARG A 11 -12.18 -0.06 6.48
C ARG A 11 -13.11 1.05 6.00
N GLY A 12 -13.82 1.71 6.91
CA GLY A 12 -14.73 2.79 6.51
C GLY A 12 -13.98 4.00 5.96
N LEU A 13 -12.76 4.26 6.44
CA LEU A 13 -11.90 5.28 5.85
C LEU A 13 -11.46 4.93 4.42
N ALA A 14 -11.13 3.66 4.16
CA ALA A 14 -10.78 3.20 2.83
C ALA A 14 -11.96 3.36 1.86
N GLU A 15 -13.16 2.95 2.28
CA GLU A 15 -14.39 3.07 1.47
C GLU A 15 -14.71 4.55 1.14
N GLU A 16 -14.66 5.44 2.13
CA GLU A 16 -14.89 6.86 1.88
C GLU A 16 -13.80 7.49 1.00
N THR A 17 -12.53 7.09 1.16
CA THR A 17 -11.43 7.54 0.31
C THR A 17 -11.62 7.08 -1.13
N LEU A 18 -12.07 5.85 -1.34
CA LEU A 18 -12.40 5.32 -2.67
C LEU A 18 -13.55 6.11 -3.30
N GLN A 19 -14.60 6.42 -2.55
CA GLN A 19 -15.71 7.22 -3.05
C GLN A 19 -15.26 8.62 -3.52
N ASP A 20 -14.48 9.33 -2.70
CA ASP A 20 -13.91 10.63 -3.09
C ASP A 20 -13.00 10.53 -4.31
N THR A 21 -12.26 9.42 -4.43
CA THR A 21 -11.36 9.16 -5.55
C THR A 21 -12.17 9.03 -6.84
N PHE A 22 -13.21 8.20 -6.85
CA PHE A 22 -14.04 8.03 -8.05
C PHE A 22 -14.78 9.31 -8.44
N VAL A 23 -15.28 10.08 -7.47
CA VAL A 23 -15.89 11.39 -7.75
C VAL A 23 -14.89 12.36 -8.37
N ALA A 24 -13.65 12.39 -7.86
CA ALA A 24 -12.60 13.24 -8.40
C ALA A 24 -12.13 12.81 -9.80
N VAL A 25 -12.04 11.50 -10.04
CA VAL A 25 -11.76 10.92 -11.37
C VAL A 25 -12.85 11.34 -12.35
N TRP A 26 -14.13 11.15 -12.02
CA TRP A 26 -15.25 11.51 -12.89
C TRP A 26 -15.24 13.00 -13.25
N ARG A 27 -15.03 13.88 -12.28
CA ARG A 27 -14.98 15.35 -12.48
C ARG A 27 -13.73 15.87 -13.19
N GLY A 28 -12.72 15.03 -13.38
CA GLY A 28 -11.44 15.41 -13.96
C GLY A 28 -10.99 14.55 -15.12
N ALA A 29 -11.83 13.61 -15.58
CA ALA A 29 -11.52 12.71 -16.68
C ALA A 29 -11.26 13.47 -18.00
N ASP A 30 -11.99 14.56 -18.21
CA ASP A 30 -11.81 15.51 -19.32
C ASP A 30 -10.44 16.22 -19.31
N ARG A 31 -9.82 16.34 -18.13
CA ARG A 31 -8.50 16.98 -17.92
C ARG A 31 -7.35 15.98 -17.89
N PHE A 32 -7.58 14.71 -18.24
CA PHE A 32 -6.50 13.74 -18.31
C PHE A 32 -5.63 13.97 -19.56
N GLU A 33 -4.41 14.44 -19.34
CA GLU A 33 -3.48 14.87 -20.40
C GLU A 33 -2.64 13.73 -21.01
N HIS A 34 -2.89 12.46 -20.67
CA HIS A 34 -2.15 11.31 -21.20
C HIS A 34 -0.63 11.35 -20.95
N ARG A 35 -0.18 12.12 -19.95
CA ARG A 35 1.25 12.22 -19.56
C ARG A 35 1.76 11.00 -18.78
N SER A 36 0.87 10.14 -18.31
CA SER A 36 1.16 8.87 -17.66
C SER A 36 0.06 7.86 -17.96
N ALA A 37 0.23 6.61 -17.53
CA ALA A 37 -0.85 5.63 -17.63
C ALA A 37 -2.04 6.08 -16.77
N VAL A 38 -3.28 5.77 -17.22
CA VAL A 38 -4.51 6.07 -16.46
C VAL A 38 -4.43 5.53 -15.03
N ARG A 39 -3.80 4.37 -14.84
CA ARG A 39 -3.57 3.76 -13.54
C ARG A 39 -2.73 4.65 -12.62
N THR A 40 -1.60 5.17 -13.12
CA THR A 40 -0.70 6.08 -12.41
C THR A 40 -1.45 7.34 -11.98
N TRP A 41 -2.18 7.96 -12.91
CA TRP A 41 -3.01 9.13 -12.62
C TRP A 41 -4.08 8.87 -11.55
N LEU A 42 -4.77 7.72 -11.62
CA LEU A 42 -5.77 7.29 -10.65
C LEU A 42 -5.16 7.12 -9.25
N PHE A 43 -4.01 6.44 -9.12
CA PHE A 43 -3.32 6.30 -7.83
C PHE A 43 -2.86 7.65 -7.27
N GLY A 44 -2.44 8.58 -8.14
CA GLY A 44 -2.15 9.97 -7.74
C GLY A 44 -3.37 10.69 -7.17
N ILE A 45 -4.57 10.50 -7.75
CA ILE A 45 -5.83 11.02 -7.19
C ILE A 45 -6.13 10.36 -5.84
N CYS A 46 -6.09 9.03 -5.78
CA CYS A 46 -6.37 8.26 -4.56
C CYS A 46 -5.49 8.71 -3.39
N ARG A 47 -4.18 8.82 -3.62
CA ARG A 47 -3.22 9.29 -2.63
C ARG A 47 -3.54 10.69 -2.11
N ARG A 48 -3.91 11.63 -3.00
CA ARG A 48 -4.29 12.99 -2.59
C ARG A 48 -5.53 12.98 -1.69
N GLN A 49 -6.53 12.14 -1.97
CA GLN A 49 -7.70 12.01 -1.11
C GLN A 49 -7.35 11.38 0.24
N ALA A 50 -6.53 10.34 0.26
CA ALA A 50 -6.05 9.72 1.49
C ALA A 50 -5.30 10.73 2.37
N LEU A 51 -4.36 11.50 1.81
CA LEU A 51 -3.62 12.53 2.54
C LEU A 51 -4.52 13.67 3.05
N LYS A 52 -5.51 14.09 2.25
CA LYS A 52 -6.48 15.10 2.66
C LYS A 52 -7.26 14.66 3.89
N ARG A 53 -7.64 13.38 3.96
CA ARG A 53 -8.35 12.79 5.10
C ARG A 53 -7.46 12.63 6.32
N LEU A 54 -6.20 12.20 6.14
CA LEU A 54 -5.23 12.10 7.22
C LEU A 54 -4.92 13.47 7.86
N ARG A 55 -4.79 14.53 7.05
CA ARG A 55 -4.58 15.91 7.54
C ARG A 55 -5.77 16.49 8.30
N GLY A 56 -6.98 15.97 8.07
CA GLY A 56 -8.19 16.36 8.77
C GLY A 56 -8.37 15.71 10.15
N ARG A 57 -7.49 14.81 10.57
CA ARG A 57 -7.52 14.13 11.87
C ARG A 57 -6.34 14.55 12.75
N GLN A 58 -6.61 14.85 14.02
CA GLN A 58 -5.58 14.76 15.07
C GLN A 58 -5.14 13.29 15.19
N PRO A 59 -3.86 13.01 15.51
CA PRO A 59 -3.33 11.65 15.52
C PRO A 59 -4.01 10.83 16.62
N GLN A 60 -4.93 9.97 16.20
CA GLN A 60 -5.45 8.87 17.00
C GLN A 60 -4.82 7.61 16.44
N THR A 61 -3.97 6.98 17.24
CA THR A 61 -3.30 5.72 16.92
C THR A 61 -4.37 4.63 16.89
N ALA A 62 -4.85 4.26 15.69
CA ALA A 62 -5.66 3.07 15.53
C ALA A 62 -4.74 1.87 15.22
N PRO A 63 -4.96 0.69 15.82
CA PRO A 63 -4.27 -0.52 15.41
C PRO A 63 -4.67 -0.88 13.97
N ALA A 64 -3.68 -1.22 13.15
CA ALA A 64 -3.92 -1.70 11.80
C ALA A 64 -4.45 -3.13 11.85
N GLU A 65 -5.74 -3.32 11.54
CA GLU A 65 -6.32 -4.66 11.37
C GLU A 65 -6.12 -5.10 9.92
N TRP A 66 -5.16 -5.99 9.71
CA TRP A 66 -4.90 -6.55 8.40
C TRP A 66 -5.90 -7.68 8.14
N ALA A 67 -6.86 -7.43 7.25
CA ALA A 67 -7.85 -8.43 6.86
C ALA A 67 -7.22 -9.49 5.95
N GLU A 68 -7.36 -10.74 6.41
CA GLU A 68 -6.99 -11.99 5.74
C GLU A 68 -7.68 -12.15 4.38
N GLY A 69 -6.99 -12.79 3.44
CA GLY A 69 -7.60 -13.19 2.17
C GLY A 69 -6.60 -13.56 1.08
N VAL A 70 -5.80 -14.60 1.29
CA VAL A 70 -5.12 -15.30 0.19
C VAL A 70 -5.88 -16.60 -0.09
N PRO A 71 -6.41 -16.84 -1.30
CA PRO A 71 -7.02 -18.11 -1.65
C PRO A 71 -5.95 -19.21 -1.59
N SER A 72 -6.23 -20.29 -0.87
CA SER A 72 -5.34 -21.44 -0.73
C SER A 72 -5.46 -22.33 -1.97
N THR A 73 -4.30 -22.65 -2.58
CA THR A 73 -4.13 -23.78 -3.49
C THR A 73 -3.48 -24.89 -2.68
N ASP A 74 -4.16 -26.04 -2.48
CA ASP A 74 -3.82 -27.06 -1.46
C ASP A 74 -2.32 -27.45 -1.41
N PRO A 75 -1.57 -26.98 -0.40
CA PRO A 75 -0.24 -27.47 -0.06
C PRO A 75 -0.34 -28.61 0.98
N SER A 76 0.74 -29.36 1.20
CA SER A 76 0.79 -30.31 2.33
C SER A 76 0.58 -29.60 3.68
N PRO A 77 0.09 -30.29 4.72
CA PRO A 77 -0.09 -29.69 6.05
C PRO A 77 1.19 -29.03 6.60
N GLU A 78 2.37 -29.60 6.34
CA GLU A 78 3.64 -28.98 6.74
C GLU A 78 3.93 -27.69 5.96
N ALA A 79 3.67 -27.67 4.65
CA ALA A 79 3.87 -26.49 3.81
C ALA A 79 2.92 -25.34 4.20
N VAL A 80 1.69 -25.64 4.62
CA VAL A 80 0.75 -24.63 5.14
C VAL A 80 1.27 -24.00 6.44
N VAL A 81 1.85 -24.80 7.35
CA VAL A 81 2.38 -24.29 8.62
C VAL A 81 3.60 -23.39 8.39
N ILE A 82 4.53 -23.80 7.51
CA ILE A 82 5.70 -22.99 7.13
C ILE A 82 5.26 -21.68 6.47
N ALA A 83 4.35 -21.74 5.49
CA ALA A 83 3.85 -20.55 4.81
C ALA A 83 3.15 -19.57 5.77
N ARG A 84 2.43 -20.07 6.78
CA ARG A 84 1.81 -19.23 7.82
C ARG A 84 2.86 -18.57 8.72
N ALA A 85 3.91 -19.29 9.10
CA ALA A 85 5.00 -18.72 9.90
C ALA A 85 5.76 -17.63 9.13
N ASP A 86 6.06 -17.86 7.85
CA ASP A 86 6.70 -16.88 6.97
C ASP A 86 5.80 -15.65 6.77
N ALA A 87 4.51 -15.86 6.52
CA ALA A 87 3.54 -14.77 6.38
C ALA A 87 3.45 -13.93 7.67
N ALA A 88 3.46 -14.56 8.84
CA ALA A 88 3.45 -13.87 10.12
C ALA A 88 4.74 -13.06 10.35
N ALA A 89 5.91 -13.60 9.99
CA ALA A 89 7.18 -12.91 10.09
C ALA A 89 7.25 -11.68 9.16
N VAL A 90 6.80 -11.83 7.91
CA VAL A 90 6.69 -10.74 6.94
C VAL A 90 5.69 -9.68 7.41
N ALA A 91 4.52 -10.08 7.91
CA ALA A 91 3.54 -9.15 8.47
C ALA A 91 4.12 -8.35 9.65
N GLY A 92 4.83 -9.02 10.56
CA GLY A 92 5.55 -8.36 11.67
C GLY A 92 6.59 -7.35 11.19
N ALA A 93 7.38 -7.70 10.17
CA ALA A 93 8.39 -6.80 9.60
C ALA A 93 7.78 -5.59 8.91
N LEU A 94 6.66 -5.77 8.20
CA LEU A 94 5.93 -4.67 7.57
C LEU A 94 5.41 -3.68 8.61
N VAL A 95 5.05 -4.12 9.83
CA VAL A 95 4.66 -3.24 10.95
C VAL A 95 5.79 -2.30 11.36
N THR A 96 7.05 -2.75 11.30
CA THR A 96 8.22 -1.93 11.67
C THR A 96 8.63 -0.90 10.61
N LEU A 97 8.12 -1.01 9.39
CA LEU A 97 8.44 -0.06 8.33
C LEU A 97 7.79 1.30 8.59
N SER A 98 8.52 2.36 8.27
CA SER A 98 7.93 3.69 8.19
C SER A 98 6.82 3.72 7.13
N VAL A 99 5.88 4.65 7.31
CA VAL A 99 4.76 4.85 6.37
C VAL A 99 5.27 5.03 4.93
N GLN A 100 6.37 5.77 4.73
CA GLN A 100 6.93 6.00 3.40
C GLN A 100 7.54 4.74 2.78
N HIS A 101 8.10 3.83 3.59
CA HIS A 101 8.63 2.55 3.10
C HIS A 101 7.50 1.57 2.77
N ARG A 102 6.44 1.52 3.59
CA ARG A 102 5.26 0.71 3.30
C ARG A 102 4.55 1.21 2.04
N GLU A 103 4.37 2.53 1.91
CA GLU A 103 3.71 3.15 0.76
C GLU A 103 4.38 2.80 -0.58
N VAL A 104 5.72 2.77 -0.66
CA VAL A 104 6.41 2.35 -1.89
C VAL A 104 6.26 0.85 -2.17
N LEU A 105 6.18 0.00 -1.15
CA LEU A 105 5.95 -1.43 -1.32
C LEU A 105 4.53 -1.70 -1.81
N ASP A 106 3.53 -1.04 -1.22
CA ASP A 106 2.13 -1.19 -1.62
C ASP A 106 1.93 -0.78 -3.09
N LEU A 107 2.57 0.32 -3.51
CA LEU A 107 2.50 0.76 -4.91
C LEU A 107 3.26 -0.16 -5.87
N ALA A 108 4.41 -0.70 -5.45
CA ALA A 108 5.23 -1.58 -6.29
C ALA A 108 4.64 -2.99 -6.43
N PHE A 109 4.18 -3.59 -5.34
CA PHE A 109 3.76 -4.99 -5.31
C PHE A 109 2.23 -5.15 -5.32
N GLY A 110 1.51 -4.34 -4.53
CA GLY A 110 0.05 -4.34 -4.53
C GLY A 110 -0.54 -3.70 -5.80
N ALA A 111 -0.12 -2.47 -6.08
CA ALA A 111 -0.56 -1.73 -7.26
C ALA A 111 0.26 -2.00 -8.53
N ARG A 112 1.33 -2.82 -8.46
CA ARG A 112 2.14 -3.21 -9.63
C ARG A 112 2.53 -2.04 -10.54
N LEU A 113 2.90 -0.90 -9.95
CA LEU A 113 3.35 0.28 -10.67
C LEU A 113 4.86 0.22 -10.93
N SER A 114 5.33 0.83 -12.02
CA SER A 114 6.76 0.98 -12.27
C SER A 114 7.38 1.97 -11.28
N GLN A 115 8.69 1.90 -11.04
CA GLN A 115 9.35 2.86 -10.12
C GLN A 115 9.19 4.31 -10.58
N THR A 116 9.09 4.55 -11.88
CA THR A 116 8.83 5.87 -12.47
C THR A 116 7.40 6.33 -12.19
N ASP A 117 6.41 5.45 -12.35
CA ASP A 117 5.01 5.75 -11.99
C ASP A 117 4.87 6.04 -10.50
N ILE A 118 5.55 5.27 -9.65
CA ILE A 118 5.57 5.50 -8.20
C ILE A 118 6.16 6.88 -7.88
N ALA A 119 7.24 7.28 -8.55
CA ALA A 119 7.84 8.59 -8.38
C ALA A 119 6.84 9.72 -8.70
N GLU A 120 6.07 9.56 -9.78
CA GLU A 120 5.00 10.48 -10.17
C GLU A 120 3.86 10.51 -9.14
N VAL A 121 3.34 9.35 -8.72
CA VAL A 121 2.25 9.23 -7.73
C VAL A 121 2.65 9.88 -6.40
N LEU A 122 3.88 9.65 -5.96
CA LEU A 122 4.38 10.18 -4.68
C LEU A 122 4.84 11.63 -4.76
N GLY A 123 5.13 12.14 -5.96
CA GLY A 123 5.72 13.47 -6.16
C GLY A 123 7.15 13.57 -5.61
N VAL A 124 7.94 12.50 -5.74
CA VAL A 124 9.33 12.43 -5.24
C VAL A 124 10.30 11.99 -6.35
N PRO A 125 11.61 12.28 -6.25
CA PRO A 125 12.57 11.81 -7.25
C PRO A 125 12.62 10.29 -7.37
N LEU A 126 12.90 9.77 -8.57
CA LEU A 126 13.07 8.33 -8.82
C LEU A 126 14.14 7.70 -7.91
N GLY A 127 15.22 8.43 -7.63
CA GLY A 127 16.26 7.99 -6.69
C GLY A 127 15.73 7.74 -5.27
N THR A 128 14.76 8.54 -4.82
CA THR A 128 14.09 8.37 -3.52
C THR A 128 13.20 7.12 -3.50
N VAL A 129 12.52 6.81 -4.61
CA VAL A 129 11.75 5.56 -4.72
C VAL A 129 12.69 4.36 -4.62
N LYS A 130 13.80 4.39 -5.36
CA LYS A 130 14.81 3.32 -5.34
C LYS A 130 15.39 3.09 -3.95
N SER A 131 15.81 4.15 -3.26
CA SER A 131 16.37 4.02 -1.91
C SER A 131 15.34 3.51 -0.90
N ARG A 132 14.10 4.01 -0.95
CA ARG A 132 13.01 3.50 -0.09
C ARG A 132 12.71 2.03 -0.32
N LEU A 133 12.62 1.60 -1.58
CA LEU A 133 12.42 0.18 -1.91
C LEU A 133 13.60 -0.69 -1.46
N PHE A 134 14.83 -0.21 -1.64
CA PHE A 134 16.03 -0.91 -1.18
C PHE A 134 15.99 -1.15 0.33
N HIS A 135 15.75 -0.10 1.12
CA HIS A 135 15.68 -0.22 2.57
C HIS A 135 14.49 -1.06 3.03
N ALA A 136 13.32 -0.90 2.42
CA ALA A 136 12.14 -1.70 2.74
C ALA A 136 12.38 -3.19 2.50
N ARG A 137 12.95 -3.55 1.33
CA ARG A 137 13.33 -4.94 1.01
C ARG A 137 14.37 -5.50 1.97
N ALA A 138 15.35 -4.71 2.40
CA ALA A 138 16.36 -5.14 3.36
C ALA A 138 15.78 -5.43 4.76
N VAL A 139 14.66 -4.79 5.13
CA VAL A 139 13.93 -5.11 6.37
C VAL A 139 13.13 -6.40 6.20
N LEU A 140 12.43 -6.57 5.07
CA LEU A 140 11.66 -7.79 4.81
C LEU A 140 12.55 -9.03 4.65
N ALA A 141 13.70 -8.90 3.98
CA ALA A 141 14.65 -9.99 3.81
C ALA A 141 15.17 -10.51 5.16
N ARG A 142 15.43 -9.61 6.12
CA ARG A 142 15.87 -9.99 7.47
C ARG A 142 14.80 -10.71 8.29
N ALA A 143 13.53 -10.63 7.88
CA ALA A 143 12.43 -11.29 8.56
C ALA A 143 12.10 -12.66 7.96
N LEU A 144 12.57 -12.96 6.75
CA LEU A 144 12.38 -14.25 6.11
C LEU A 144 13.52 -15.21 6.52
N PRO A 145 13.22 -16.48 6.80
CA PRO A 145 14.26 -17.50 7.01
C PRO A 145 15.04 -17.73 5.69
N ALA A 146 16.33 -18.08 5.82
CA ALA A 146 17.30 -18.19 4.73
C ALA A 146 16.90 -19.16 3.58
N GLU A 147 15.90 -20.02 3.80
CA GLU A 147 15.40 -20.96 2.79
C GLU A 147 14.71 -20.27 1.60
N VAL A 148 14.06 -19.12 1.81
CA VAL A 148 13.22 -18.44 0.80
C VAL A 148 14.04 -17.66 -0.24
N GLU A 149 15.27 -17.26 0.09
CA GLU A 149 16.14 -16.47 -0.80
C GLU A 149 16.50 -17.21 -2.11
N ARG A 150 16.41 -18.55 -2.14
CA ARG A 150 16.80 -19.36 -3.32
C ARG A 150 15.78 -19.40 -4.44
N THR A 151 14.52 -19.00 -4.21
CA THR A 151 13.44 -19.16 -5.21
C THR A 151 13.13 -17.85 -5.97
N ALA A 152 13.66 -16.71 -5.53
CA ALA A 152 13.32 -15.38 -6.07
C ALA A 152 14.40 -14.74 -6.97
N GLY A 153 15.29 -15.54 -7.55
CA GLY A 153 16.35 -15.11 -8.49
C GLY A 153 15.85 -14.90 -9.92
#